data_AF-I7Z9A0-F1
#
_entry.id   AF-I7Z9A0-F1
#
_cell.length_a   1.000
_cell.length_b   1.000
_cell.length_c   1.000
_cell.angle_alpha   90.00
_cell.angle_beta   90.00
_cell.angle_gamma   90.00
#
_symmetry.space_group_name_H-M   'P 1'
#
loop_
_entity.id
_entity.type
_entity.pdbx_description
1 polymer ?
#
loop_
_entity_poly.entity_id
_entity_poly.type
_entity_poly.pdbx_seq_one_letter_code
_entity_poly.pdbx_strand_id
1 'polypeptide(L)'
;MQCLAGLASHEVERATSLLPRHRCPEAVLPAFDRLARLESELPSPLNGFLREALLDPMVGIPFLKCRGSVQHHHAFVGGLLAHSTELLDLATEAARFLAPDDAWSPHLAQLGYLFHDLGKLRSVGEVRRPMYALAVRHEMVTIELLAPHLRWLELRDLRLATGLRAVFDHLATPFSARKIPRYVIAEIVATLDQWSAASHNRRDLASLLSPEQKRIDTSTAAHRFAHSSAQIAETRDAG
;
A
#
# COMPACT_ATOMS: atom_id res chain seq x y z
N MET A 1 -3.76 34.72 -25.08
CA MET A 1 -3.77 33.70 -24.00
C MET A 1 -4.26 32.40 -24.61
N GLN A 2 -3.37 31.51 -25.02
CA GLN A 2 -3.77 30.16 -25.44
C GLN A 2 -4.10 29.36 -24.18
N CYS A 3 -5.37 28.96 -24.07
CA CYS A 3 -5.78 27.95 -23.09
C CYS A 3 -5.06 26.66 -23.49
N LEU A 4 -4.10 26.20 -22.69
CA LEU A 4 -3.57 24.85 -22.82
C LEU A 4 -4.76 23.90 -22.64
N ALA A 5 -5.21 23.27 -23.73
CA ALA A 5 -6.20 22.21 -23.65
C ALA A 5 -5.61 21.09 -22.78
N GLY A 6 -6.34 20.65 -21.76
CA GLY A 6 -5.93 19.51 -20.95
C GLY A 6 -5.87 18.27 -21.83
N LEU A 7 -4.75 17.55 -21.82
CA LEU A 7 -4.63 16.26 -22.48
C LEU A 7 -5.62 15.28 -21.85
N ALA A 8 -6.42 14.61 -22.68
CA ALA A 8 -7.29 13.57 -22.19
C ALA A 8 -6.45 12.33 -21.83
N SER A 9 -6.84 11.61 -20.78
CA SER A 9 -6.08 10.46 -20.25
C SER A 9 -5.82 9.36 -21.29
N HIS A 10 -6.69 9.23 -22.29
CA HIS A 10 -6.54 8.27 -23.38
C HIS A 10 -5.50 8.66 -24.43
N GLU A 11 -5.13 9.95 -24.50
CA GLU A 11 -4.08 10.48 -25.39
C GLU A 11 -2.67 10.30 -24.78
N VAL A 12 -2.61 10.06 -23.48
CA VAL A 12 -1.37 9.76 -22.76
C VAL A 12 -1.03 8.30 -22.96
N GLU A 13 0.11 7.98 -23.56
CA GLU A 13 0.54 6.59 -23.73
C GLU A 13 0.86 5.95 -22.38
N ARG A 14 1.66 6.65 -21.54
CA ARG A 14 2.11 6.21 -20.21
C ARG A 14 1.98 7.34 -19.19
N ALA A 15 1.30 7.12 -18.08
CA ALA A 15 1.26 8.07 -16.97
C ALA A 15 2.64 8.31 -16.37
N THR A 16 3.48 7.27 -16.28
CA THR A 16 4.82 7.38 -15.67
C THR A 16 5.76 8.30 -16.44
N SER A 17 5.50 8.61 -17.71
CA SER A 17 6.27 9.63 -18.45
C SER A 17 5.89 11.06 -18.08
N LEU A 18 4.68 11.27 -17.56
CA LEU A 18 4.17 12.58 -17.13
C LEU A 18 4.36 12.81 -15.62
N LEU A 19 4.50 11.74 -14.84
CA LEU A 19 4.80 11.83 -13.43
C LEU A 19 6.19 12.45 -13.21
N PRO A 20 6.34 13.42 -12.29
CA PRO A 20 7.58 14.15 -12.11
C PRO A 20 8.62 13.29 -11.38
N ARG A 21 9.37 12.48 -12.14
CA ARG A 21 10.43 11.59 -11.63
C ARG A 21 11.41 12.30 -10.69
N HIS A 22 11.72 13.58 -10.95
CA HIS A 22 12.59 14.40 -10.10
C HIS A 22 12.05 14.64 -8.68
N ARG A 23 10.78 14.35 -8.41
CA ARG A 23 10.18 14.43 -7.07
C ARG A 23 10.31 13.13 -6.27
N CYS A 24 10.73 12.04 -6.89
CA CYS A 24 11.08 10.80 -6.20
C CYS A 24 12.48 10.96 -5.59
N PRO A 25 12.68 10.61 -4.30
CA PRO A 25 14.02 10.48 -3.74
C PRO A 25 14.84 9.45 -4.53
N GLU A 26 16.17 9.64 -4.58
CA GLU A 26 17.07 8.78 -5.36
C GLU A 26 16.93 7.29 -4.99
N ALA A 27 16.80 6.99 -3.69
CA ALA A 27 16.58 5.63 -3.18
C ALA A 27 15.27 4.97 -3.66
N VAL A 28 14.31 5.75 -4.15
CA VAL A 28 12.99 5.29 -4.62
C VAL A 28 12.93 5.15 -6.15
N LEU A 29 13.96 5.63 -6.87
CA LEU A 29 13.99 5.54 -8.33
C LEU A 29 13.84 4.11 -8.87
N PRO A 30 14.43 3.05 -8.25
CA PRO A 30 14.20 1.68 -8.69
C PRO A 30 12.72 1.25 -8.58
N ALA A 31 12.01 1.71 -7.54
CA ALA A 31 10.58 1.45 -7.36
C ALA A 31 9.74 2.16 -8.44
N PHE A 32 10.11 3.39 -8.79
CA PHE A 32 9.50 4.10 -9.92
C PHE A 32 9.73 3.37 -11.24
N ASP A 33 10.93 2.84 -11.47
CA ASP A 33 11.27 2.12 -12.70
C ASP A 33 10.50 0.79 -12.79
N ARG A 34 10.25 0.12 -11.66
CA ARG A 34 9.34 -1.04 -11.57
C ARG A 34 7.90 -0.66 -11.90
N LEU A 35 7.40 0.48 -11.40
CA LEU A 35 6.06 0.97 -11.74
C LEU A 35 5.92 1.26 -13.25
N ALA A 36 6.92 1.90 -13.85
CA ALA A 36 6.92 2.20 -15.29
C ALA A 36 6.97 0.93 -16.17
N ARG A 37 7.72 -0.08 -15.71
CA ARG A 37 7.74 -1.40 -16.34
C ARG A 37 6.36 -2.08 -16.24
N LEU A 38 5.77 -2.12 -15.05
CA LEU A 38 4.44 -2.67 -14.83
C LEU A 38 3.39 -2.03 -15.76
N GLU A 39 3.39 -0.70 -15.86
CA GLU A 39 2.49 0.02 -16.78
C GLU A 39 2.63 -0.40 -18.24
N SER A 40 3.86 -0.72 -18.67
CA SER A 40 4.16 -1.13 -20.05
C SER A 40 3.82 -2.59 -20.32
N GLU A 41 3.83 -3.44 -19.29
CA GLU A 41 3.60 -4.89 -19.40
C GLU A 41 2.13 -5.28 -19.16
N LEU A 42 1.34 -4.41 -18.51
CA LEU A 42 -0.06 -4.69 -18.24
C LEU A 42 -0.89 -4.77 -19.55
N PRO A 43 -1.72 -5.81 -19.72
CA PRO A 43 -2.64 -5.89 -20.86
C PRO A 43 -3.79 -4.88 -20.73
N SER A 44 -4.37 -4.48 -21.86
CA SER A 44 -5.63 -3.72 -21.86
C SER A 44 -6.78 -4.58 -21.31
N PRO A 45 -7.70 -4.03 -20.49
CA PRO A 45 -7.83 -2.61 -20.10
C PRO A 45 -7.07 -2.24 -18.81
N LEU A 46 -6.27 -3.13 -18.23
CA LEU A 46 -5.60 -2.92 -16.94
C LEU A 46 -4.50 -1.86 -16.98
N ASN A 47 -3.77 -1.73 -18.09
CA ASN A 47 -2.84 -0.62 -18.28
C ASN A 47 -3.54 0.75 -18.25
N GLY A 48 -4.72 0.83 -18.88
CA GLY A 48 -5.55 2.04 -18.85
C GLY A 48 -6.05 2.33 -17.44
N PHE A 49 -6.48 1.32 -16.68
CA PHE A 49 -6.86 1.49 -15.27
C PHE A 49 -5.71 2.06 -14.43
N LEU A 50 -4.51 1.51 -14.58
CA LEU A 50 -3.32 2.02 -13.89
C LEU A 50 -3.03 3.47 -14.28
N ARG A 51 -3.10 3.79 -15.58
CA ARG A 51 -2.89 5.15 -16.10
C ARG A 51 -3.91 6.15 -15.54
N GLU A 52 -5.19 5.80 -15.51
CA GLU A 52 -6.24 6.65 -14.92
C GLU A 52 -5.96 6.95 -13.44
N ALA A 53 -5.56 5.93 -12.68
CA ALA A 53 -5.22 6.10 -11.26
C ALA A 53 -3.95 6.96 -11.08
N LEU A 54 -2.91 6.75 -11.89
CA LEU A 54 -1.66 7.51 -11.77
C LEU A 54 -1.78 8.96 -12.26
N LEU A 55 -2.68 9.25 -13.21
CA LEU A 55 -2.94 10.62 -13.69
C LEU A 55 -3.87 11.41 -12.75
N ASP A 56 -4.56 10.74 -11.83
CA ASP A 56 -5.32 11.44 -10.80
C ASP A 56 -4.37 12.23 -9.88
N PRO A 57 -4.49 13.57 -9.81
CA PRO A 57 -3.63 14.39 -8.96
C PRO A 57 -3.74 14.05 -7.46
N MET A 58 -4.83 13.41 -7.04
CA MET A 58 -5.04 12.94 -5.67
C MET A 58 -4.31 11.63 -5.38
N VAL A 59 -3.82 10.93 -6.40
CA VAL A 59 -3.14 9.64 -6.32
C VAL A 59 -1.69 9.77 -6.77
N GLY A 60 -1.43 10.11 -8.03
CA GLY A 60 -0.11 10.02 -8.66
C GLY A 60 0.99 10.79 -7.94
N ILE A 61 0.84 12.12 -7.80
CA ILE A 61 1.85 12.96 -7.15
C ILE A 61 2.05 12.58 -5.67
N PRO A 62 0.99 12.39 -4.86
CA PRO A 62 1.15 11.93 -3.48
C PRO A 62 1.82 10.56 -3.38
N PHE A 63 1.55 9.62 -4.29
CA PHE A 63 2.12 8.27 -4.27
C PHE A 63 3.64 8.26 -4.39
N LEU A 64 4.22 9.17 -5.17
CA LEU A 64 5.68 9.32 -5.29
C LEU A 64 6.39 9.77 -4.00
N LYS A 65 5.65 10.40 -3.08
CA LYS A 65 6.20 11.12 -1.92
C LYS A 65 5.73 10.57 -0.58
N CYS A 66 4.61 9.86 -0.55
CA CYS A 66 4.06 9.34 0.69
C CYS A 66 5.00 8.35 1.35
N ARG A 67 5.08 8.42 2.69
CA ARG A 67 5.74 7.39 3.48
C ARG A 67 4.87 6.13 3.49
N GLY A 68 5.51 4.96 3.48
CA GLY A 68 4.80 3.67 3.55
C GLY A 68 4.40 3.29 4.97
N SER A 69 4.96 3.97 5.98
CA SER A 69 4.69 3.72 7.40
C SER A 69 5.04 4.92 8.26
N VAL A 70 4.58 4.90 9.52
CA VAL A 70 4.99 5.86 10.57
C VAL A 70 6.24 5.39 11.32
N GLN A 71 6.42 4.07 11.50
CA GLN A 71 7.48 3.50 12.36
C GLN A 71 8.22 2.30 11.75
N HIS A 72 7.81 1.84 10.56
CA HIS A 72 8.47 0.72 9.88
C HIS A 72 9.55 1.22 8.93
N HIS A 73 10.34 0.31 8.36
CA HIS A 73 11.46 0.62 7.47
C HIS A 73 11.07 1.48 6.23
N HIS A 74 9.81 1.48 5.81
CA HIS A 74 9.27 2.40 4.79
C HIS A 74 8.82 3.79 5.33
N ALA A 75 9.26 4.20 6.52
CA ALA A 75 8.95 5.50 7.11
C ALA A 75 9.78 6.67 6.55
N PHE A 76 10.08 6.64 5.26
CA PHE A 76 10.81 7.68 4.53
C PHE A 76 9.98 8.17 3.32
N VAL A 77 10.26 9.38 2.82
CA VAL A 77 9.54 9.98 1.68
C VAL A 77 9.62 9.03 0.46
N GLY A 78 8.48 8.75 -0.16
CA GLY A 78 8.38 7.77 -1.26
C GLY A 78 8.43 6.30 -0.83
N GLY A 79 8.48 6.03 0.48
CA GLY A 79 8.46 4.66 1.01
C GLY A 79 7.18 3.88 0.68
N LEU A 80 6.07 4.55 0.39
CA LEU A 80 4.84 3.87 -0.06
C LEU A 80 5.04 3.25 -1.46
N LEU A 81 5.65 3.98 -2.39
CA LEU A 81 5.95 3.46 -3.72
C LEU A 81 6.94 2.29 -3.65
N ALA A 82 7.94 2.38 -2.77
CA ALA A 82 8.88 1.28 -2.52
C ALA A 82 8.15 0.01 -2.05
N HIS A 83 7.35 0.11 -0.99
CA HIS A 83 6.51 -0.97 -0.45
C HIS A 83 5.62 -1.61 -1.52
N SER A 84 4.87 -0.78 -2.23
CA SER A 84 3.88 -1.20 -3.22
C SER A 84 4.49 -1.89 -4.45
N THR A 85 5.80 -1.78 -4.69
CA THR A 85 6.44 -2.35 -5.90
C THR A 85 7.41 -3.49 -5.63
N GLU A 86 7.75 -3.76 -4.36
CA GLU A 86 8.87 -4.65 -4.03
C GLU A 86 8.58 -6.14 -4.29
N LEU A 87 7.33 -6.59 -4.11
CA LEU A 87 6.92 -8.00 -4.28
C LEU A 87 6.02 -8.22 -5.51
N LEU A 88 6.01 -7.32 -6.49
CA LEU A 88 5.17 -7.47 -7.70
C LEU A 88 5.48 -8.73 -8.51
N ASP A 89 6.77 -9.09 -8.60
CA ASP A 89 7.20 -10.30 -9.31
C ASP A 89 6.69 -11.55 -8.58
N LEU A 90 6.81 -11.57 -7.25
CA LEU A 90 6.31 -12.66 -6.42
C LEU A 90 4.76 -12.76 -6.43
N ALA A 91 4.05 -11.64 -6.52
CA ALA A 91 2.60 -11.62 -6.73
C ALA A 91 2.20 -12.32 -8.03
N THR A 92 2.97 -12.09 -9.09
CA THR A 92 2.77 -12.75 -10.40
C THR A 92 3.03 -14.25 -10.29
N GLU A 93 4.14 -14.64 -9.68
CA GLU A 93 4.53 -16.05 -9.52
C GLU A 93 3.52 -16.83 -8.66
N ALA A 94 3.12 -16.29 -7.50
CA ALA A 94 2.14 -16.90 -6.63
C ALA A 94 0.78 -17.07 -7.32
N ALA A 95 0.34 -16.07 -8.09
CA ALA A 95 -0.91 -16.13 -8.83
C ALA A 95 -0.88 -17.18 -9.93
N ARG A 96 0.22 -17.28 -10.69
CA ARG A 96 0.41 -18.34 -11.70
C ARG A 96 0.43 -19.73 -11.08
N PHE A 97 0.95 -19.86 -9.87
CA PHE A 97 0.97 -21.14 -9.16
C PHE A 97 -0.42 -21.56 -8.66
N LEU A 98 -1.17 -20.64 -8.05
CA LEU A 98 -2.47 -20.95 -7.43
C LEU A 98 -3.67 -20.89 -8.39
N ALA A 99 -3.55 -20.16 -9.50
CA ALA A 99 -4.57 -20.00 -10.52
C ALA A 99 -3.98 -20.12 -11.94
N PRO A 100 -3.38 -21.27 -12.30
CA PRO A 100 -2.63 -21.43 -13.56
C PRO A 100 -3.48 -21.23 -14.81
N ASP A 101 -4.79 -21.53 -14.73
CA ASP A 101 -5.72 -21.43 -15.86
C ASP A 101 -6.33 -20.02 -16.03
N ASP A 102 -6.07 -19.09 -15.12
CA ASP A 102 -6.57 -17.72 -15.19
C ASP A 102 -5.46 -16.73 -15.59
N ALA A 103 -5.42 -16.40 -16.88
CA ALA A 103 -4.43 -15.47 -17.44
C ALA A 103 -4.49 -14.05 -16.81
N TRP A 104 -5.60 -13.66 -16.19
CA TRP A 104 -5.75 -12.33 -15.58
C TRP A 104 -5.28 -12.27 -14.13
N SER A 105 -5.31 -13.40 -13.43
CA SER A 105 -4.97 -13.51 -12.01
C SER A 105 -3.60 -12.89 -11.65
N PRO A 106 -2.52 -13.09 -12.43
CA PRO A 106 -1.23 -12.46 -12.15
C PRO A 106 -1.28 -10.93 -12.19
N HIS A 107 -1.99 -10.35 -13.16
CA HIS A 107 -2.12 -8.90 -13.29
C HIS A 107 -3.02 -8.29 -12.21
N LEU A 108 -4.06 -9.02 -11.81
CA LEU A 108 -4.93 -8.63 -10.69
C LEU A 108 -4.18 -8.71 -9.36
N ALA A 109 -3.28 -9.67 -9.18
CA ALA A 109 -2.39 -9.75 -8.02
C ALA A 109 -1.42 -8.57 -7.97
N GLN A 110 -0.78 -8.23 -9.10
CA GLN A 110 0.12 -7.08 -9.19
C GLN A 110 -0.60 -5.77 -8.86
N LEU A 111 -1.77 -5.51 -9.47
CA LEU A 111 -2.53 -4.28 -9.22
C LEU A 111 -3.14 -4.24 -7.82
N GLY A 112 -3.61 -5.37 -7.31
CA GLY A 112 -4.08 -5.50 -5.93
C GLY A 112 -2.97 -5.18 -4.93
N TYR A 113 -1.77 -5.74 -5.14
CA TYR A 113 -0.60 -5.44 -4.31
C TYR A 113 -0.11 -4.00 -4.47
N LEU A 114 -0.07 -3.45 -5.69
CA LEU A 114 0.36 -2.07 -5.90
C LEU A 114 -0.49 -1.07 -5.10
N PHE A 115 -1.80 -1.27 -5.08
CA PHE A 115 -2.74 -0.31 -4.52
C PHE A 115 -3.31 -0.65 -3.15
N HIS A 116 -3.01 -1.81 -2.55
CA HIS A 116 -3.62 -2.22 -1.27
C HIS A 116 -3.55 -1.14 -0.19
N ASP A 117 -2.41 -0.47 -0.13
CA ASP A 117 -2.08 0.53 0.88
C ASP A 117 -2.30 1.98 0.43
N LEU A 118 -2.99 2.21 -0.69
CA LEU A 118 -3.13 3.55 -1.27
C LEU A 118 -3.79 4.56 -0.32
N GLY A 119 -4.65 4.11 0.59
CA GLY A 119 -5.21 4.96 1.64
C GLY A 119 -4.17 5.59 2.57
N LYS A 120 -2.91 5.10 2.60
CA LYS A 120 -1.80 5.73 3.33
C LYS A 120 -1.46 7.14 2.82
N LEU A 121 -1.81 7.47 1.58
CA LEU A 121 -1.78 8.85 1.07
C LEU A 121 -2.53 9.84 1.97
N ARG A 122 -3.57 9.33 2.63
CA ARG A 122 -4.51 10.07 3.46
C ARG A 122 -4.39 9.69 4.94
N SER A 123 -3.81 8.54 5.26
CA SER A 123 -3.66 8.09 6.66
C SER A 123 -2.25 8.27 7.26
N VAL A 124 -1.23 8.49 6.43
CA VAL A 124 0.18 8.66 6.84
C VAL A 124 0.73 9.99 6.31
N GLY A 125 0.59 10.22 5.00
CA GLY A 125 1.07 11.42 4.31
C GLY A 125 2.60 11.53 4.19
N GLU A 126 3.06 12.57 3.50
CA GLU A 126 4.49 12.86 3.28
C GLU A 126 5.18 13.29 4.59
N VAL A 127 4.66 14.32 5.27
CA VAL A 127 5.32 14.93 6.44
C VAL A 127 4.66 14.51 7.75
N ARG A 128 3.33 14.60 7.85
CA ARG A 128 2.58 14.31 9.08
C ARG A 128 1.28 13.56 8.80
N ARG A 129 0.88 12.75 9.78
CA ARG A 129 -0.41 12.07 9.80
C ARG A 129 -1.54 13.11 9.98
N PRO A 130 -2.51 13.19 9.07
CA PRO A 130 -3.63 14.13 9.21
C PRO A 130 -4.64 13.61 10.27
N MET A 131 -5.40 14.50 10.90
CA MET A 131 -6.21 14.13 12.08
C MET A 131 -7.30 13.07 11.79
N TYR A 132 -7.92 13.09 10.60
CA TYR A 132 -8.95 12.10 10.24
C TYR A 132 -8.39 10.68 10.08
N ALA A 133 -7.07 10.54 9.89
CA ALA A 133 -6.39 9.25 9.79
C ALA A 133 -6.47 8.40 11.06
N LEU A 134 -6.84 9.00 12.20
CA LEU A 134 -7.03 8.29 13.47
C LEU A 134 -8.40 7.63 13.58
N ALA A 135 -9.39 8.14 12.84
CA ALA A 135 -10.76 7.65 12.87
C ALA A 135 -11.09 6.74 11.68
N VAL A 136 -10.42 6.94 10.54
CA VAL A 136 -10.70 6.21 9.30
C VAL A 136 -9.56 5.24 8.98
N ARG A 137 -9.92 3.96 8.79
CA ARG A 137 -9.01 2.91 8.34
C ARG A 137 -8.52 3.20 6.92
N HIS A 138 -7.24 2.97 6.65
CA HIS A 138 -6.66 3.33 5.35
C HIS A 138 -7.23 2.47 4.23
N GLU A 139 -7.63 1.24 4.51
CA GLU A 139 -8.26 0.33 3.55
C GLU A 139 -9.59 0.89 3.02
N MET A 140 -10.37 1.58 3.87
CA MET A 140 -11.56 2.30 3.40
C MET A 140 -11.19 3.45 2.46
N VAL A 141 -10.12 4.18 2.79
CA VAL A 141 -9.64 5.28 1.95
C VAL A 141 -9.04 4.78 0.64
N THR A 142 -8.41 3.60 0.61
CA THR A 142 -7.99 2.91 -0.62
C THR A 142 -9.19 2.72 -1.55
N ILE A 143 -10.30 2.20 -1.03
CA ILE A 143 -11.52 1.99 -1.82
C ILE A 143 -12.10 3.32 -2.32
N GLU A 144 -12.14 4.35 -1.47
CA GLU A 144 -12.63 5.69 -1.84
C GLU A 144 -11.81 6.31 -2.97
N LEU A 145 -10.47 6.30 -2.85
CA LEU A 145 -9.57 6.83 -3.87
C LEU A 145 -9.66 6.05 -5.19
N LEU A 146 -9.83 4.73 -5.11
CA LEU A 146 -9.90 3.88 -6.31
C LEU A 146 -11.30 3.83 -6.94
N ALA A 147 -12.36 4.24 -6.25
CA ALA A 147 -13.74 4.17 -6.72
C ALA A 147 -13.94 4.73 -8.15
N PRO A 148 -13.48 5.95 -8.51
CA PRO A 148 -13.64 6.46 -9.87
C PRO A 148 -12.90 5.61 -10.92
N HIS A 149 -11.69 5.12 -10.61
CA HIS A 149 -10.90 4.30 -11.54
C HIS A 149 -11.46 2.88 -11.67
N LEU A 150 -11.94 2.31 -10.58
CA LEU A 150 -12.65 1.04 -10.56
C LEU A 150 -13.97 1.11 -11.34
N ARG A 151 -14.64 2.27 -11.35
CA ARG A 151 -15.79 2.53 -12.22
C ARG A 151 -15.39 2.64 -13.69
N TRP A 152 -14.29 3.33 -13.99
CA TRP A 152 -13.74 3.40 -15.35
C TRP A 152 -13.42 2.00 -15.91
N LEU A 153 -12.85 1.12 -15.07
CA LEU A 153 -12.54 -0.27 -15.44
C LEU A 153 -13.83 -1.08 -15.60
N GLU A 154 -14.80 -0.92 -14.71
CA GLU A 154 -16.09 -1.63 -14.77
C GLU A 154 -16.84 -1.38 -16.07
N LEU A 155 -16.79 -0.16 -16.60
CA LEU A 155 -17.40 0.19 -17.88
C LEU A 155 -16.73 -0.49 -19.09
N ARG A 156 -15.53 -1.04 -18.93
CA ARG A 156 -14.74 -1.71 -19.98
C ARG A 156 -14.69 -3.22 -19.78
N ASP A 157 -14.49 -3.67 -18.55
CA ASP A 157 -14.52 -5.06 -18.15
C ASP A 157 -15.01 -5.20 -16.70
N LEU A 158 -16.28 -5.60 -16.55
CA LEU A 158 -16.92 -5.84 -15.26
C LEU A 158 -16.19 -6.93 -14.44
N ARG A 159 -15.65 -7.96 -15.08
CA ARG A 159 -15.04 -9.11 -14.38
C ARG A 159 -13.75 -8.68 -13.71
N LEU A 160 -12.88 -7.97 -14.43
CA LEU A 160 -11.62 -7.44 -13.90
C LEU A 160 -11.85 -6.43 -12.77
N ALA A 161 -12.82 -5.54 -12.98
CA ALA A 161 -13.22 -4.56 -11.98
C ALA A 161 -13.78 -5.22 -10.70
N THR A 162 -14.52 -6.31 -10.85
CA THR A 162 -15.02 -7.13 -9.73
C THR A 162 -13.89 -7.85 -9.01
N GLY A 163 -12.92 -8.41 -9.74
CA GLY A 163 -11.73 -9.06 -9.16
C GLY A 163 -10.95 -8.12 -8.26
N LEU A 164 -10.63 -6.90 -8.72
CA LEU A 164 -9.95 -5.90 -7.89
C LEU A 164 -10.79 -5.47 -6.68
N ARG A 165 -12.11 -5.25 -6.85
CA ARG A 165 -13.01 -4.95 -5.72
C ARG A 165 -12.99 -6.05 -4.67
N ALA A 166 -13.01 -7.32 -5.08
CA ALA A 166 -12.96 -8.45 -4.16
C ALA A 166 -11.64 -8.50 -3.38
N VAL A 167 -10.51 -8.15 -4.01
CA VAL A 167 -9.23 -7.99 -3.32
C VAL A 167 -9.31 -6.89 -2.27
N PHE A 168 -9.74 -5.68 -2.65
CA PHE A 168 -9.78 -4.54 -1.72
C PHE A 168 -10.81 -4.71 -0.59
N ASP A 169 -11.97 -5.30 -0.87
CA ASP A 169 -13.00 -5.62 0.14
C ASP A 169 -12.48 -6.61 1.20
N HIS A 170 -11.78 -7.66 0.75
CA HIS A 170 -11.15 -8.61 1.65
C HIS A 170 -10.08 -7.96 2.54
N LEU A 171 -9.26 -7.07 1.98
CA LEU A 171 -8.24 -6.33 2.72
C LEU A 171 -8.86 -5.33 3.70
N ALA A 172 -9.98 -4.71 3.36
CA ALA A 172 -10.73 -3.82 4.25
C ALA A 172 -11.41 -4.53 5.43
N THR A 173 -11.57 -5.85 5.34
CA THR A 173 -12.04 -6.69 6.45
C THR A 173 -10.92 -6.84 7.49
N PRO A 174 -11.15 -6.48 8.78
CA PRO A 174 -10.15 -6.63 9.83
C PRO A 174 -9.64 -8.07 9.94
N PHE A 175 -8.35 -8.24 10.23
CA PHE A 175 -7.71 -9.56 10.32
C PHE A 175 -8.47 -10.54 11.24
N SER A 176 -8.96 -10.07 12.39
CA SER A 176 -9.72 -10.90 13.35
C SER A 176 -11.06 -11.41 12.82
N ALA A 177 -11.64 -10.76 11.81
CA ALA A 177 -12.92 -11.12 11.20
C ALA A 177 -12.73 -11.71 9.78
N ARG A 178 -11.49 -11.76 9.29
CA ARG A 178 -11.17 -12.18 7.93
C ARG A 178 -11.33 -13.70 7.80
N LYS A 179 -12.22 -14.13 6.92
CA LYS A 179 -12.37 -15.53 6.51
C LYS A 179 -11.51 -15.82 5.29
N ILE A 180 -11.30 -17.09 4.99
CA ILE A 180 -10.66 -17.51 3.73
C ILE A 180 -11.42 -16.88 2.56
N PRO A 181 -10.77 -16.10 1.69
CA PRO A 181 -11.46 -15.43 0.60
C PRO A 181 -11.89 -16.43 -0.46
N ARG A 182 -13.03 -16.17 -1.11
CA ARG A 182 -13.47 -16.94 -2.29
C ARG A 182 -12.57 -16.72 -3.50
N TYR A 183 -11.79 -15.64 -3.50
CA TYR A 183 -10.89 -15.26 -4.57
C TYR A 183 -9.45 -15.30 -4.07
N VAL A 184 -8.68 -16.29 -4.54
CA VAL A 184 -7.33 -16.60 -4.03
C VAL A 184 -6.36 -15.43 -4.14
N ILE A 185 -6.55 -14.55 -5.12
CA ILE A 185 -5.70 -13.36 -5.30
C ILE A 185 -5.76 -12.42 -4.09
N ALA A 186 -6.91 -12.34 -3.41
CA ALA A 186 -7.02 -11.56 -2.18
C ALA A 186 -6.15 -12.13 -1.04
N GLU A 187 -6.04 -13.45 -0.97
CA GLU A 187 -5.17 -14.13 0.01
C GLU A 187 -3.70 -13.94 -0.32
N ILE A 188 -3.32 -14.01 -1.60
CA ILE A 188 -1.96 -13.72 -2.07
C ILE A 188 -1.56 -12.31 -1.63
N VAL A 189 -2.36 -11.28 -1.96
CA VAL A 189 -2.02 -9.90 -1.62
C VAL A 189 -1.91 -9.71 -0.10
N ALA A 190 -2.84 -10.26 0.69
CA ALA A 190 -2.80 -10.18 2.14
C ALA A 190 -1.57 -10.90 2.74
N THR A 191 -1.11 -11.97 2.11
CA THR A 191 0.07 -12.73 2.54
C THR A 191 1.35 -11.99 2.19
N LEU A 192 1.44 -11.42 0.99
CA LEU A 192 2.61 -10.65 0.56
C LEU A 192 2.82 -9.40 1.39
N ASP A 193 1.76 -8.67 1.75
CA ASP A 193 1.85 -7.53 2.68
C ASP A 193 2.45 -7.96 4.04
N GLN A 194 2.01 -9.11 4.57
CA GLN A 194 2.60 -9.66 5.80
C GLN A 194 4.06 -10.07 5.63
N TRP A 195 4.44 -10.65 4.48
CA TRP A 195 5.82 -11.05 4.21
C TRP A 195 6.75 -9.87 4.05
N SER A 196 6.32 -8.82 3.34
CA SER A 196 7.01 -7.53 3.29
C SER A 196 7.28 -7.02 4.72
N ALA A 197 6.24 -6.92 5.55
CA ALA A 197 6.39 -6.48 6.93
C ALA A 197 7.32 -7.39 7.77
N ALA A 198 7.31 -8.71 7.54
CA ALA A 198 8.12 -9.67 8.28
C ALA A 198 9.61 -9.68 7.88
N SER A 199 9.91 -9.60 6.58
CA SER A 199 11.26 -9.61 6.01
C SER A 199 12.15 -8.54 6.65
N HIS A 200 11.57 -7.37 6.90
CA HIS A 200 12.30 -6.22 7.41
C HIS A 200 12.42 -6.16 8.94
N ASN A 201 11.69 -7.01 9.66
CA ASN A 201 11.80 -7.10 11.12
C ASN A 201 12.98 -7.99 11.58
N ARG A 202 13.89 -8.39 10.66
CA ARG A 202 14.98 -9.35 10.89
C ARG A 202 14.51 -10.52 11.74
N ARG A 203 13.54 -11.29 11.25
CA ARG A 203 13.05 -12.52 11.89
C ARG A 203 13.77 -13.77 11.36
N ASP A 204 15.07 -13.64 11.10
CA ASP A 204 15.89 -14.74 10.60
C ASP A 204 16.37 -15.65 11.75
N LEU A 205 16.95 -16.81 11.40
CA LEU A 205 17.44 -17.76 12.40
C LEU A 205 18.49 -17.11 13.33
N ALA A 206 19.32 -16.22 12.80
CA ALA A 206 20.31 -15.50 13.58
C ALA A 206 19.66 -14.62 14.66
N SER A 207 18.61 -13.89 14.32
CA SER A 207 17.84 -13.06 15.27
C SER A 207 17.12 -13.90 16.33
N LEU A 208 16.58 -15.06 15.96
CA LEU A 208 15.86 -15.96 16.87
C LEU A 208 16.78 -16.53 17.96
N LEU A 209 18.02 -16.83 17.58
CA LEU A 209 19.03 -17.40 18.47
C LEU A 209 19.81 -16.32 19.24
N SER A 210 19.59 -15.03 18.93
CA SER A 210 20.24 -13.92 19.62
C SER A 210 19.51 -13.58 20.93
N PRO A 211 20.18 -13.62 22.10
CA PRO A 211 19.53 -13.40 23.40
C PRO A 211 19.05 -11.96 23.65
N GLU A 212 19.33 -11.01 22.75
CA GLU A 212 19.04 -9.58 22.93
C GLU A 212 17.55 -9.22 22.81
N GLN A 213 16.74 -10.01 22.09
CA GLN A 213 15.33 -9.64 21.83
C GLN A 213 14.45 -9.66 23.10
N LYS A 214 14.79 -10.47 24.11
CA LYS A 214 14.02 -10.55 25.38
C LYS A 214 14.17 -9.32 26.29
N ARG A 215 15.17 -8.46 26.07
CA ARG A 215 15.46 -7.30 26.96
C ARG A 215 14.75 -6.01 26.54
N ILE A 216 14.31 -5.87 25.28
CA ILE A 216 13.68 -4.64 24.80
C ILE A 216 12.19 -4.58 25.20
N ASP A 217 11.50 -5.73 25.22
CA ASP A 217 10.07 -5.77 25.57
C ASP A 217 9.82 -5.58 27.09
N THR A 218 10.75 -5.99 27.95
CA THR A 218 10.62 -5.85 29.41
C THR A 218 10.94 -4.43 29.91
N SER A 219 11.85 -3.71 29.24
CA SER A 219 12.17 -2.31 29.56
C SER A 219 11.01 -1.35 29.24
N THR A 220 10.34 -1.58 28.11
CA THR A 220 9.23 -0.72 27.65
C THR A 220 7.92 -0.95 28.44
N ALA A 221 7.79 -2.10 29.11
CA ALA A 221 6.72 -2.38 30.07
C ALA A 221 7.03 -1.81 31.46
N ALA A 222 8.27 -1.91 31.93
CA ALA A 222 8.69 -1.37 33.23
C ALA A 222 8.58 0.16 33.30
N HIS A 223 8.90 0.88 32.22
CA HIS A 223 8.75 2.34 32.19
C HIS A 223 7.29 2.84 32.19
N ARG A 224 6.32 2.00 31.78
CA ARG A 224 4.89 2.34 31.81
C ARG A 224 4.25 2.13 33.17
N PHE A 225 4.73 1.16 33.95
CA PHE A 225 4.26 0.95 35.33
C PHE A 225 4.86 1.95 36.33
N ALA A 226 6.08 2.44 36.10
CA ALA A 226 6.70 3.46 36.96
C ALA A 226 6.01 4.83 36.87
N HIS A 227 5.54 5.24 35.69
CA HIS A 227 4.85 6.53 35.52
C HIS A 227 3.41 6.53 36.03
N SER A 228 2.70 5.38 36.02
CA SER A 228 1.34 5.30 36.54
C SER A 228 1.28 5.31 38.07
N SER A 229 2.33 4.82 38.75
CA SER A 229 2.39 4.80 40.22
C SER A 229 2.80 6.14 40.83
N ALA A 230 3.54 6.98 40.09
CA ALA A 230 3.94 8.30 40.55
C ALA A 230 2.80 9.33 40.55
N GLN A 231 1.85 9.23 39.60
CA GLN A 231 0.71 10.17 39.52
C GLN A 231 -0.42 9.90 40.53
N ILE A 232 -0.45 8.73 41.16
CA ILE A 232 -1.45 8.40 42.20
C ILE A 232 -0.98 8.84 43.59
N ALA A 233 0.32 9.10 43.77
CA ALA A 233 0.87 9.57 45.05
C ALA A 233 0.75 11.10 45.25
N GLU A 234 0.75 11.89 44.17
CA GLU A 234 0.72 13.38 44.26
C GLU A 234 -0.68 13.99 44.41
N THR A 235 -1.76 13.20 44.39
CA THR A 235 -3.14 13.69 44.58
C THR A 235 -3.72 13.44 45.96
N ARG A 236 -2.90 12.97 46.92
CA ARG A 236 -3.33 12.72 48.32
C ARG A 236 -2.83 13.74 49.36
N ASP A 237 -2.10 14.76 48.95
CA ASP A 237 -1.49 15.76 49.86
C ASP A 237 -1.89 17.21 49.53
N ALA A 238 -3.13 17.40 49.06
CA ALA A 238 -3.78 18.70 49.00
C ALA A 238 -5.09 18.64 49.80
N GLY A 239 -4.94 18.56 51.11
CA GLY A 239 -5.96 18.87 52.12
C GLY A 239 -5.64 20.20 52.77
#